data_AF-A0A1Y2KVX4-F1
#
_entry.id   AF-A0A1Y2KVX4-F1
#
_cell.length_a   1.000
_cell.length_b   1.000
_cell.length_c   1.000
_cell.angle_alpha   90.00
_cell.angle_beta   90.00
_cell.angle_gamma   90.00
#
_symmetry.space_group_name_H-M   'P 1'
#
loop_
_entity.id
_entity.type
_entity.pdbx_description
1 polymer ?
#
loop_
_entity_poly.entity_id
_entity_poly.type
_entity_poly.pdbx_seq_one_letter_code
_entity_poly.pdbx_strand_id
1 'polypeptide(L)'
;MPLTMNRDVFITAAVTGSGATQDKSPHVPRSPQQIAEAAIDAARAGAAIVHCHVRDPETGAPSRDVRYYRDVTERIRAADVDVVLNLTAGMGGDIVFGSSNAPLPLNPAGTDMVGASERMAHIADCLPEICTLDCGTMNFAEADYVMTNTPGMLRAMGQMMTDLGVKPEIEAFDTGHLWFAKQLVAEGILTSPALVQLCMGVPWGAPNDLNTFMAMVNNVPSDWNWSAFSLGRDQMPFVAASVLAGGNVRVGLEDNLFLKKGVLASNAQLVERAVGIIDRMGANIIGPDAVRKKLGLTKREPK
;
A
#
# COMPACT_ATOMS: atom_id res chain seq x y z
N MET A 1 -27.38 1.85 -4.47
CA MET A 1 -26.89 0.48 -4.17
C MET A 1 -27.50 0.02 -2.86
N PRO A 2 -27.92 -1.25 -2.75
CA PRO A 2 -28.25 -1.85 -1.45
C PRO A 2 -27.01 -1.86 -0.55
N LEU A 3 -27.22 -1.87 0.77
CA LEU A 3 -26.12 -2.04 1.74
C LEU A 3 -25.54 -3.46 1.61
N THR A 4 -24.38 -3.58 0.97
CA THR A 4 -23.64 -4.84 0.80
C THR A 4 -22.34 -4.80 1.59
N MET A 5 -22.48 -4.77 2.92
CA MET A 5 -21.34 -4.73 3.83
C MET A 5 -20.49 -6.00 3.73
N ASN A 6 -19.17 -5.86 3.71
CA ASN A 6 -18.26 -7.01 3.76
C ASN A 6 -18.34 -7.67 5.15
N ARG A 7 -18.56 -8.98 5.17
CA ARG A 7 -18.68 -9.77 6.42
C ARG A 7 -17.39 -10.48 6.81
N ASP A 8 -16.48 -10.66 5.87
CA ASP A 8 -15.19 -11.33 6.06
C ASP A 8 -14.09 -10.39 5.58
N VAL A 9 -13.66 -9.54 6.51
CA VAL A 9 -12.79 -8.38 6.28
C VAL A 9 -11.35 -8.76 6.64
N PHE A 10 -10.41 -8.46 5.75
CA PHE A 10 -9.00 -8.46 6.13
C PHE A 10 -8.48 -7.04 6.37
N ILE A 11 -7.44 -6.95 7.19
CA ILE A 11 -6.74 -5.70 7.51
C ILE A 11 -5.32 -5.77 6.93
N THR A 12 -4.96 -4.76 6.15
CA THR A 12 -3.57 -4.48 5.78
C THR A 12 -2.99 -3.45 6.74
N ALA A 13 -1.81 -3.72 7.30
CA ALA A 13 -1.05 -2.78 8.12
C ALA A 13 0.12 -2.17 7.33
N ALA A 14 0.06 -0.89 7.00
CA ALA A 14 1.11 -0.13 6.33
C ALA A 14 2.07 0.50 7.35
N VAL A 15 3.21 -0.14 7.58
CA VAL A 15 3.93 0.01 8.85
C VAL A 15 4.85 1.24 8.94
N THR A 16 5.28 1.82 7.81
CA THR A 16 6.26 2.93 7.82
C THR A 16 6.12 3.93 6.65
N GLY A 17 5.91 3.45 5.42
CA GLY A 17 5.88 4.29 4.22
C GLY A 17 7.21 4.92 3.81
N SER A 18 7.13 5.78 2.80
CA SER A 18 8.21 6.65 2.31
C SER A 18 7.96 8.15 2.58
N GLY A 19 6.84 8.51 3.22
CA GLY A 19 6.51 9.91 3.49
C GLY A 19 7.43 10.59 4.52
N ALA A 20 7.37 11.92 4.56
CA ALA A 20 8.07 12.80 5.51
C ALA A 20 7.48 12.76 6.94
N THR A 21 7.03 11.59 7.38
CA THR A 21 6.43 11.33 8.70
C THR A 21 7.44 10.84 9.73
N GLN A 22 8.61 10.40 9.27
CA GLN A 22 9.61 9.71 10.09
C GLN A 22 10.07 10.50 11.32
N ASP A 23 10.28 11.81 11.20
CA ASP A 23 10.73 12.65 12.32
C ASP A 23 9.57 13.27 13.11
N LYS A 24 8.33 12.97 12.73
CA LYS A 24 7.11 13.48 13.39
C LYS A 24 6.64 12.56 14.52
N SER A 25 7.18 11.35 14.64
CA SER A 25 6.85 10.39 15.70
C SER A 25 8.01 9.42 15.96
N PRO A 26 8.36 9.11 17.23
CA PRO A 26 9.37 8.11 17.56
C PRO A 26 8.89 6.67 17.29
N HIS A 27 7.62 6.47 16.96
CA HIS A 27 7.04 5.15 16.69
C HIS A 27 7.10 4.73 15.22
N VAL A 28 7.50 5.61 14.30
CA VAL A 28 7.69 5.25 12.89
C VAL A 28 8.99 4.45 12.76
N PRO A 29 8.94 3.17 12.34
CA PRO A 29 10.12 2.31 12.33
C PRO A 29 11.05 2.63 11.14
N ARG A 30 12.37 2.64 11.39
CA ARG A 30 13.41 3.00 10.40
C ARG A 30 14.21 1.78 9.93
N SER A 31 14.79 1.05 10.89
CA SER A 31 15.68 -0.06 10.56
C SER A 31 14.88 -1.29 10.10
N PRO A 32 15.48 -2.20 9.32
CA PRO A 32 14.85 -3.47 8.97
C PRO A 32 14.30 -4.24 10.17
N GLN A 33 15.04 -4.23 11.29
CA GLN A 33 14.58 -4.83 12.54
C GLN A 33 13.31 -4.17 13.07
N GLN A 34 13.28 -2.84 13.19
CA GLN A 34 12.10 -2.12 13.69
C GLN A 34 10.89 -2.29 12.78
N ILE A 35 11.11 -2.31 11.46
CA ILE A 35 10.04 -2.50 10.46
C ILE A 35 9.45 -3.90 10.60
N ALA A 36 10.29 -4.93 10.72
CA ALA A 36 9.85 -6.30 10.94
C ALA A 36 9.13 -6.47 12.28
N GLU A 37 9.64 -5.90 13.37
CA GLU A 37 8.98 -5.91 14.68
C GLU A 37 7.59 -5.26 14.62
N ALA A 38 7.49 -4.09 13.98
CA ALA A 38 6.21 -3.41 13.79
C ALA A 38 5.21 -4.22 12.94
N ALA A 39 5.69 -4.95 11.93
CA ALA A 39 4.88 -5.84 11.11
C ALA A 39 4.40 -7.07 11.92
N ILE A 40 5.27 -7.67 12.73
CA ILE A 40 4.95 -8.79 13.61
C ILE A 40 3.92 -8.39 14.66
N ASP A 41 4.09 -7.23 15.29
CA ASP A 41 3.14 -6.70 16.27
C ASP A 41 1.79 -6.37 15.64
N ALA A 42 1.78 -5.83 14.41
CA ALA A 42 0.55 -5.60 13.65
C ALA A 42 -0.16 -6.92 13.30
N ALA A 43 0.58 -7.96 12.92
CA ALA A 43 0.03 -9.29 12.65
C ALA A 43 -0.62 -9.89 13.90
N ARG A 44 0.07 -9.83 15.06
CA ARG A 44 -0.47 -10.26 16.36
C ARG A 44 -1.73 -9.48 16.77
N ALA A 45 -1.81 -8.20 16.40
CA ALA A 45 -2.98 -7.38 16.64
C ALA A 45 -4.19 -7.69 15.72
N GLY A 46 -4.01 -8.49 14.67
CA GLY A 46 -5.07 -8.93 13.76
C GLY A 46 -4.90 -8.49 12.30
N ALA A 47 -3.76 -7.92 11.91
CA ALA A 47 -3.47 -7.66 10.49
C ALA A 47 -3.19 -8.98 9.77
N ALA A 48 -3.87 -9.20 8.64
CA ALA A 48 -3.64 -10.36 7.80
C ALA A 48 -2.57 -10.11 6.73
N ILE A 49 -2.36 -8.84 6.38
CA ILE A 49 -1.36 -8.38 5.42
C ILE A 49 -0.53 -7.28 6.09
N VAL A 50 0.78 -7.28 5.87
CA VAL A 50 1.66 -6.16 6.22
C VAL A 50 2.24 -5.57 4.94
N HIS A 51 2.11 -4.25 4.79
CA HIS A 51 2.68 -3.48 3.71
C HIS A 51 3.94 -2.79 4.21
N CYS A 52 5.07 -3.06 3.54
CA CYS A 52 6.39 -2.61 3.96
C CYS A 52 7.09 -1.77 2.89
N HIS A 53 7.58 -0.62 3.34
CA HIS A 53 8.68 0.12 2.74
C HIS A 53 9.95 -0.13 3.56
N VAL A 54 11.11 0.24 3.01
CA VAL A 54 12.36 0.34 3.78
C VAL A 54 12.90 1.75 3.77
N ARG A 55 13.73 2.03 4.77
CA ARG A 55 14.36 3.33 4.99
C ARG A 55 15.84 3.11 5.24
N ASP A 56 16.62 4.16 5.01
CA ASP A 56 17.98 4.22 5.51
C ASP A 56 17.94 4.19 7.06
N PRO A 57 18.60 3.21 7.72
CA PRO A 57 18.47 3.02 9.17
C PRO A 57 18.98 4.20 10.00
N GLU A 58 19.96 4.95 9.48
CA GLU A 58 20.60 6.05 10.19
C GLU A 58 19.81 7.34 10.03
N THR A 59 19.49 7.70 8.79
CA THR A 59 18.86 8.98 8.44
C THR A 59 17.34 8.91 8.47
N GLY A 60 16.73 7.73 8.30
CA GLY A 60 15.29 7.56 8.14
C GLY A 60 14.77 7.96 6.75
N ALA A 61 15.65 8.36 5.83
CA ALA A 61 15.29 8.67 4.45
C ALA A 61 14.69 7.43 3.76
N PRO A 62 13.71 7.59 2.85
CA PRO A 62 13.20 6.48 2.06
C PRO A 62 14.33 5.79 1.30
N SER A 63 14.30 4.46 1.23
CA SER A 63 15.30 3.69 0.52
C SER A 63 14.66 2.59 -0.31
N ARG A 64 15.28 2.29 -1.45
CA ARG A 64 14.97 1.13 -2.30
C ARG A 64 16.12 0.12 -2.36
N ASP A 65 16.97 0.10 -1.34
CA ASP A 65 18.07 -0.87 -1.23
C ASP A 65 17.51 -2.27 -1.01
N VAL A 66 17.81 -3.17 -1.96
CA VAL A 66 17.38 -4.57 -1.95
C VAL A 66 17.79 -5.28 -0.67
N ARG A 67 18.95 -4.94 -0.08
CA ARG A 67 19.46 -5.56 1.14
C ARG A 67 18.55 -5.31 2.34
N TYR A 68 17.98 -4.11 2.43
CA TYR A 68 17.05 -3.78 3.51
C TYR A 68 15.73 -4.52 3.34
N TYR A 69 15.22 -4.67 2.11
CA TYR A 69 14.03 -5.48 1.85
C TYR A 69 14.25 -6.97 2.16
N ARG A 70 15.43 -7.50 1.80
CA ARG A 70 15.81 -8.88 2.13
C ARG A 70 15.81 -9.09 3.65
N ASP A 71 16.47 -8.22 4.42
CA ASP A 71 16.53 -8.31 5.88
C ASP A 71 15.13 -8.22 6.52
N VAL A 72 14.28 -7.28 6.09
CA VAL A 72 12.87 -7.21 6.55
C VAL A 72 12.12 -8.50 6.23
N THR A 73 12.26 -9.01 5.01
CA THR A 73 11.57 -10.22 4.55
C THR A 73 11.97 -11.44 5.38
N GLU A 74 13.26 -11.68 5.56
CA GLU A 74 13.78 -12.81 6.33
C GLU A 74 13.29 -12.77 7.79
N ARG A 75 13.31 -11.59 8.43
CA ARG A 75 12.81 -11.43 9.80
C ARG A 75 11.33 -11.71 9.94
N ILE A 76 10.51 -11.20 9.01
CA ILE A 76 9.06 -11.44 9.02
C ILE A 76 8.77 -12.93 8.76
N ARG A 77 9.50 -13.56 7.84
CA ARG A 77 9.34 -15.00 7.53
C ARG A 77 9.79 -15.91 8.67
N ALA A 78 10.78 -15.50 9.45
CA ALA A 78 11.28 -16.24 10.62
C ALA A 78 10.42 -16.06 11.88
N ALA A 79 9.42 -15.18 11.86
CA ALA A 79 8.57 -14.91 13.02
C ALA A 79 7.68 -16.12 13.38
N ASP A 80 7.27 -16.18 14.65
CA ASP A 80 6.35 -17.18 15.19
C ASP A 80 4.87 -16.92 14.83
N VAL A 81 4.58 -15.74 14.29
CA VAL A 81 3.29 -15.34 13.76
C VAL A 81 3.37 -15.25 12.25
N ASP A 82 2.35 -15.79 11.57
CA ASP A 82 2.28 -15.72 10.13
C ASP A 82 1.53 -14.47 9.65
N VAL A 83 1.92 -13.96 8.49
CA VAL A 83 1.32 -12.80 7.85
C VAL A 83 1.59 -12.82 6.34
N VAL A 84 0.66 -12.28 5.55
CA VAL A 84 0.91 -12.06 4.11
C VAL A 84 1.83 -10.86 3.94
N LEU A 85 2.91 -11.05 3.19
CA LEU A 85 3.86 -9.97 2.93
C LEU A 85 3.47 -9.21 1.65
N ASN A 86 3.26 -7.91 1.79
CA ASN A 86 3.13 -6.94 0.71
C ASN A 86 4.35 -6.00 0.73
N LEU A 87 5.14 -5.97 -0.34
CA LEU A 87 6.25 -5.03 -0.48
C LEU A 87 5.90 -3.95 -1.48
N THR A 88 6.21 -2.70 -1.15
CA THR A 88 6.03 -1.61 -2.13
C THR A 88 6.84 -1.84 -3.40
N ALA A 89 6.30 -1.48 -4.57
CA ALA A 89 7.11 -1.24 -5.77
C ALA A 89 6.92 0.18 -6.31
N GLY A 90 6.38 1.09 -5.49
CA GLY A 90 6.13 2.49 -5.88
C GLY A 90 7.39 3.37 -5.96
N MET A 91 8.46 3.00 -5.25
CA MET A 91 9.71 3.78 -5.23
C MET A 91 10.45 3.77 -6.57
N GLY A 92 11.25 4.81 -6.82
CA GLY A 92 11.96 4.97 -8.09
C GLY A 92 11.10 5.60 -9.19
N GLY A 93 9.98 6.23 -8.81
CA GLY A 93 9.05 6.92 -9.69
C GLY A 93 8.81 8.37 -9.38
N ASP A 94 9.81 9.02 -8.79
CA ASP A 94 9.68 10.37 -8.29
C ASP A 94 10.36 11.36 -9.21
N ILE A 95 9.58 12.22 -9.85
CA ILE A 95 10.11 13.34 -10.66
C ILE A 95 9.83 14.64 -9.91
N VAL A 96 10.87 15.40 -9.65
CA VAL A 96 10.76 16.75 -9.10
C VAL A 96 11.27 17.74 -10.14
N PHE A 97 10.40 18.63 -10.60
CA PHE A 97 10.76 19.63 -11.60
C PHE A 97 11.62 20.74 -10.99
N GLY A 98 12.29 21.50 -11.86
CA GLY A 98 12.88 22.79 -11.49
C GLY A 98 11.81 23.83 -11.16
N SER A 99 12.21 25.09 -10.99
CA SER A 99 11.28 26.17 -10.65
C SER A 99 10.17 26.37 -11.69
N SER A 100 9.06 27.02 -11.31
CA SER A 100 7.97 27.36 -12.24
C SER A 100 8.39 28.23 -13.45
N ASN A 101 9.48 29.01 -13.34
CA ASN A 101 10.04 29.79 -14.45
C ASN A 101 11.04 29.02 -15.32
N ALA A 102 11.58 27.91 -14.81
CA ALA A 102 12.52 27.03 -15.49
C ALA A 102 12.33 25.57 -15.01
N PRO A 103 11.29 24.87 -15.50
CA PRO A 103 10.95 23.53 -15.03
C PRO A 103 12.01 22.46 -15.35
N LEU A 104 12.88 22.76 -16.31
CA LEU A 104 14.03 21.92 -16.67
C LEU A 104 15.35 22.71 -16.49
N PRO A 105 16.44 22.04 -16.08
CA PRO A 105 16.53 20.61 -15.76
C PRO A 105 15.75 20.22 -14.49
N LEU A 106 15.45 18.93 -14.35
CA LEU A 106 14.82 18.39 -13.14
C LEU A 106 15.69 18.67 -11.91
N ASN A 107 15.07 18.71 -10.73
CA ASN A 107 15.77 18.84 -9.47
C ASN A 107 16.45 17.49 -9.10
N PRO A 108 17.79 17.40 -9.12
CA PRO A 108 18.50 16.15 -8.87
C PRO A 108 18.45 15.72 -7.39
N ALA A 109 18.13 16.63 -6.47
CA ALA A 109 18.04 16.29 -5.04
C ALA A 109 16.70 15.61 -4.67
N GLY A 110 15.65 15.83 -5.47
CA GLY A 110 14.32 15.26 -5.22
C GLY A 110 13.90 14.18 -6.22
N THR A 111 14.56 14.09 -7.37
CA THR A 111 14.20 13.11 -8.41
C THR A 111 14.85 11.75 -8.15
N ASP A 112 14.04 10.70 -7.97
CA ASP A 112 14.43 9.28 -8.03
C ASP A 112 13.58 8.60 -9.11
N MET A 113 14.07 8.59 -10.35
CA MET A 113 13.36 7.99 -11.49
C MET A 113 14.23 6.93 -12.16
N VAL A 114 13.92 5.66 -11.92
CA VAL A 114 14.66 4.50 -12.45
C VAL A 114 13.80 3.58 -13.32
N GLY A 115 14.45 2.64 -14.01
CA GLY A 115 13.79 1.68 -14.90
C GLY A 115 13.01 0.59 -14.15
N ALA A 116 12.07 -0.06 -14.85
CA ALA A 116 11.21 -1.10 -14.30
C ALA A 116 11.99 -2.23 -13.61
N SER A 117 13.08 -2.72 -14.22
CA SER A 117 13.89 -3.79 -13.63
C SER A 117 14.53 -3.40 -12.30
N GLU A 118 14.92 -2.13 -12.14
CA GLU A 118 15.51 -1.64 -10.89
C GLU A 118 14.43 -1.46 -9.80
N ARG A 119 13.24 -0.97 -10.17
CA ARG A 119 12.08 -0.93 -9.24
C ARG A 119 11.60 -2.31 -8.80
N MET A 120 11.78 -3.33 -9.65
CA MET A 120 11.33 -4.71 -9.38
C MET A 120 12.42 -5.59 -8.77
N ALA A 121 13.63 -5.08 -8.57
CA ALA A 121 14.78 -5.87 -8.14
C ALA A 121 14.53 -6.58 -6.80
N HIS A 122 14.03 -5.85 -5.79
CA HIS A 122 13.71 -6.43 -4.48
C HIS A 122 12.50 -7.36 -4.51
N ILE A 123 11.54 -7.15 -5.41
CA ILE A 123 10.41 -8.08 -5.58
C ILE A 123 10.89 -9.41 -6.17
N ALA A 124 11.74 -9.36 -7.20
CA ALA A 124 12.33 -10.53 -7.82
C ALA A 124 13.24 -11.32 -6.85
N ASP A 125 13.82 -10.62 -5.89
CA ASP A 125 14.69 -11.15 -4.83
C ASP A 125 13.89 -11.73 -3.66
N CYS A 126 12.92 -10.99 -3.12
CA CYS A 126 12.19 -11.35 -1.89
C CYS A 126 10.95 -12.21 -2.13
N LEU A 127 10.44 -12.26 -3.37
CA LEU A 127 9.26 -13.04 -3.77
C LEU A 127 8.06 -12.91 -2.79
N PRO A 128 7.63 -11.69 -2.44
CA PRO A 128 6.48 -11.50 -1.58
C PRO A 128 5.22 -12.09 -2.23
N GLU A 129 4.15 -12.25 -1.44
CA GLU A 129 2.87 -12.69 -1.99
C GLU A 129 2.20 -11.57 -2.80
N ILE A 130 2.36 -10.34 -2.31
CA ILE A 130 1.79 -9.13 -2.90
C ILE A 130 2.91 -8.10 -3.10
N CYS A 131 2.78 -7.28 -4.13
CA CYS A 131 3.51 -6.01 -4.19
C CYS A 131 2.64 -4.89 -4.77
N THR A 132 2.88 -3.65 -4.38
CA THR A 132 2.05 -2.53 -4.85
C THR A 132 2.41 -2.11 -6.28
N LEU A 133 1.42 -1.63 -7.02
CA LEU A 133 1.56 -1.02 -8.34
C LEU A 133 0.76 0.28 -8.38
N ASP A 134 1.45 1.42 -8.26
CA ASP A 134 0.85 2.75 -8.32
C ASP A 134 0.36 3.05 -9.74
N CYS A 135 -0.93 2.81 -10.00
CA CYS A 135 -1.45 2.64 -11.36
C CYS A 135 -1.80 3.97 -12.06
N GLY A 136 -0.88 4.93 -12.04
CA GLY A 136 -0.99 6.17 -12.80
C GLY A 136 0.04 7.22 -12.43
N THR A 137 0.05 8.29 -13.21
CA THR A 137 0.88 9.48 -12.97
C THR A 137 0.02 10.60 -12.46
N MET A 138 0.44 11.27 -11.39
CA MET A 138 -0.29 12.38 -10.79
C MET A 138 0.63 13.33 -10.04
N ASN A 139 0.18 14.58 -9.85
CA ASN A 139 0.78 15.45 -8.83
C ASN A 139 0.67 14.74 -7.48
N PHE A 140 1.73 14.75 -6.70
CA PHE A 140 1.76 13.99 -5.46
C PHE A 140 2.36 14.87 -4.36
N ALA A 141 1.54 15.26 -3.39
CA ALA A 141 1.98 16.07 -2.27
C ALA A 141 2.79 17.33 -2.66
N GLU A 142 4.00 17.49 -2.09
CA GLU A 142 4.73 18.75 -1.94
C GLU A 142 5.21 19.40 -3.26
N ALA A 143 4.90 20.70 -3.40
CA ALA A 143 5.47 21.59 -4.43
C ALA A 143 5.44 21.01 -5.86
N ASP A 144 6.62 20.74 -6.44
CA ASP A 144 6.84 20.41 -7.84
C ASP A 144 7.06 18.90 -8.08
N TYR A 145 6.59 18.05 -7.16
CA TYR A 145 6.70 16.58 -7.22
C TYR A 145 5.54 15.93 -7.99
N VAL A 146 5.90 15.07 -8.95
CA VAL A 146 5.00 14.21 -9.72
C VAL A 146 5.38 12.74 -9.52
N MET A 147 4.46 11.97 -8.93
CA MET A 147 4.55 10.51 -8.93
C MET A 147 4.33 10.01 -10.34
N THR A 148 5.35 9.39 -10.93
CA THR A 148 5.46 9.10 -12.36
C THR A 148 5.45 7.61 -12.63
N ASN A 149 4.30 7.13 -13.10
CA ASN A 149 4.07 5.78 -13.60
C ASN A 149 3.40 5.85 -14.97
N THR A 150 4.22 5.89 -16.02
CA THR A 150 3.71 5.95 -17.40
C THR A 150 3.09 4.61 -17.81
N PRO A 151 2.21 4.58 -18.83
CA PRO A 151 1.65 3.32 -19.34
C PRO A 151 2.72 2.28 -19.73
N GLY A 152 3.87 2.72 -20.26
CA GLY A 152 4.98 1.81 -20.59
C GLY A 152 5.62 1.21 -19.34
N MET A 153 5.85 2.01 -18.30
CA MET A 153 6.39 1.55 -17.02
C MET A 153 5.43 0.54 -16.36
N LEU A 154 4.14 0.87 -16.31
CA LEU A 154 3.10 0.02 -15.71
C LEU A 154 2.94 -1.33 -16.41
N ARG A 155 3.00 -1.35 -17.76
CA ARG A 155 3.00 -2.61 -18.51
C ARG A 155 4.23 -3.46 -18.20
N ALA A 156 5.41 -2.86 -18.18
CA ALA A 156 6.65 -3.57 -17.89
C ALA A 156 6.66 -4.15 -16.47
N MET A 157 6.34 -3.33 -15.46
CA MET A 157 6.28 -3.79 -14.07
C MET A 157 5.17 -4.80 -13.84
N GLY A 158 3.96 -4.56 -14.38
CA GLY A 158 2.84 -5.49 -14.27
C GLY A 158 3.14 -6.86 -14.87
N GLN A 159 3.79 -6.90 -16.04
CA GLN A 159 4.23 -8.16 -16.64
C GLN A 159 5.26 -8.87 -15.75
N MET A 160 6.26 -8.14 -15.23
CA MET A 160 7.25 -8.73 -14.32
C MET A 160 6.60 -9.30 -13.05
N MET A 161 5.60 -8.62 -12.48
CA MET A 161 4.86 -9.12 -11.31
C MET A 161 4.15 -10.44 -11.63
N THR A 162 3.44 -10.50 -12.75
CA THR A 162 2.74 -11.70 -13.23
C THR A 162 3.71 -12.85 -13.49
N ASP A 163 4.84 -12.59 -14.19
CA ASP A 163 5.87 -13.59 -14.49
C ASP A 163 6.53 -14.14 -13.21
N LEU A 164 6.71 -13.28 -12.20
CA LEU A 164 7.19 -13.68 -10.88
C LEU A 164 6.12 -14.40 -10.05
N GLY A 165 4.86 -14.44 -10.48
CA GLY A 165 3.74 -14.96 -9.69
C GLY A 165 3.49 -14.16 -8.40
N VAL A 166 3.80 -12.86 -8.39
CA VAL A 166 3.50 -11.94 -7.28
C VAL A 166 2.21 -11.20 -7.64
N LYS A 167 1.23 -11.15 -6.72
CA LYS A 167 -0.03 -10.46 -7.01
C LYS A 167 0.17 -8.93 -6.88
N PRO A 168 -0.13 -8.14 -7.92
CA PRO A 168 -0.16 -6.69 -7.78
C PRO A 168 -1.33 -6.26 -6.89
N GLU A 169 -1.06 -5.44 -5.87
CA GLU A 169 -2.06 -4.56 -5.26
C GLU A 169 -2.05 -3.23 -6.04
N ILE A 170 -3.10 -3.01 -6.83
CA ILE A 170 -3.22 -1.83 -7.69
C ILE A 170 -3.62 -0.63 -6.83
N GLU A 171 -2.69 0.28 -6.60
CA GLU A 171 -2.95 1.52 -5.86
C GLU A 171 -3.60 2.54 -6.80
N ALA A 172 -4.89 2.79 -6.57
CA ALA A 172 -5.72 3.67 -7.37
C ALA A 172 -6.01 4.96 -6.61
N PHE A 173 -5.37 6.04 -7.05
CA PHE A 173 -5.53 7.39 -6.52
C PHE A 173 -6.56 8.21 -7.30
N ASP A 174 -7.05 7.72 -8.43
CA ASP A 174 -8.12 8.36 -9.22
C ASP A 174 -8.86 7.29 -10.07
N THR A 175 -10.04 7.62 -10.55
CA THR A 175 -10.85 6.82 -11.48
C THR A 175 -10.13 6.49 -12.80
N GLY A 176 -9.26 7.37 -13.29
CA GLY A 176 -8.40 7.10 -14.45
C GLY A 176 -7.43 5.93 -14.21
N HIS A 177 -6.98 5.76 -12.97
CA HIS A 177 -6.07 4.66 -12.60
C HIS A 177 -6.83 3.33 -12.62
N LEU A 178 -8.07 3.31 -12.13
CA LEU A 178 -8.96 2.14 -12.22
C LEU A 178 -9.28 1.78 -13.69
N TRP A 179 -9.49 2.79 -14.53
CA TRP A 179 -9.73 2.54 -15.95
C TRP A 179 -8.51 1.90 -16.63
N PHE A 180 -7.30 2.40 -16.36
CA PHE A 180 -6.09 1.80 -16.89
C PHE A 180 -5.80 0.41 -16.30
N ALA A 181 -6.11 0.17 -15.03
CA ALA A 181 -6.02 -1.16 -14.42
C ALA A 181 -6.88 -2.19 -15.15
N LYS A 182 -8.11 -1.84 -15.54
CA LYS A 182 -8.97 -2.70 -16.37
C LYS A 182 -8.34 -2.98 -17.74
N GLN A 183 -7.68 -1.98 -18.32
CA GLN A 183 -6.95 -2.15 -19.57
C GLN A 183 -5.78 -3.13 -19.42
N LEU A 184 -5.00 -3.04 -18.34
CA LEU A 184 -3.90 -3.98 -18.08
C LEU A 184 -4.39 -5.43 -17.90
N VAL A 185 -5.56 -5.63 -17.28
CA VAL A 185 -6.19 -6.95 -17.19
C VAL A 185 -6.72 -7.42 -18.55
N ALA A 186 -7.34 -6.54 -19.33
CA ALA A 186 -7.81 -6.86 -20.68
C ALA A 186 -6.66 -7.23 -21.65
N GLU A 187 -5.49 -6.63 -21.45
CA GLU A 187 -4.25 -6.94 -22.18
C GLU A 187 -3.59 -8.27 -21.73
N GLY A 188 -4.08 -8.89 -20.65
CA GLY A 188 -3.48 -10.10 -20.07
C GLY A 188 -2.18 -9.85 -19.29
N ILE A 189 -1.83 -8.59 -19.05
CA ILE A 189 -0.63 -8.20 -18.29
C ILE A 189 -0.84 -8.47 -16.81
N LEU A 190 -2.03 -8.20 -16.29
CA LEU A 190 -2.42 -8.51 -14.91
C LEU A 190 -3.50 -9.60 -14.87
N THR A 191 -3.33 -10.55 -13.94
CA THR A 191 -4.27 -11.66 -13.78
C THR A 191 -5.52 -11.25 -12.98
N SER A 192 -6.70 -11.52 -13.55
CA SER A 192 -8.00 -11.41 -12.86
C SER A 192 -8.26 -12.63 -11.94
N PRO A 193 -8.98 -12.49 -10.81
CA PRO A 193 -9.47 -11.25 -10.22
C PRO A 193 -8.32 -10.42 -9.65
N ALA A 194 -8.34 -9.11 -9.93
CA ALA A 194 -7.32 -8.20 -9.47
C ALA A 194 -7.54 -7.82 -7.98
N LEU A 195 -6.49 -7.29 -7.36
CA LEU A 195 -6.53 -6.67 -6.03
C LEU A 195 -6.30 -5.17 -6.22
N VAL A 196 -7.21 -4.35 -5.67
CA VAL A 196 -7.15 -2.90 -5.78
C VAL A 196 -7.13 -2.26 -4.40
N GLN A 197 -6.36 -1.21 -4.23
CA GLN A 197 -6.43 -0.33 -3.08
C GLN A 197 -6.92 1.04 -3.52
N LEU A 198 -8.01 1.52 -2.93
CA LEU A 198 -8.56 2.86 -3.17
C LEU A 198 -7.87 3.83 -2.21
N CYS A 199 -7.00 4.68 -2.75
CA CYS A 199 -6.11 5.55 -1.99
C CYS A 199 -6.75 6.94 -1.83
N MET A 200 -7.43 7.17 -0.70
CA MET A 200 -8.25 8.38 -0.52
C MET A 200 -7.51 9.47 0.25
N GLY A 201 -7.73 10.74 -0.12
CA GLY A 201 -7.21 11.89 0.63
C GLY A 201 -5.72 12.18 0.44
N VAL A 202 -5.07 11.52 -0.52
CA VAL A 202 -3.73 11.90 -0.98
C VAL A 202 -3.87 13.21 -1.78
N PRO A 203 -3.10 14.28 -1.43
CA PRO A 203 -3.25 15.57 -2.10
C PRO A 203 -3.13 15.44 -3.62
N TRP A 204 -4.08 16.09 -4.32
CA TRP A 204 -4.24 16.11 -5.78
C TRP A 204 -4.71 14.81 -6.44
N GLY A 205 -4.97 13.75 -5.67
CA GLY A 205 -5.73 12.59 -6.11
C GLY A 205 -7.19 12.66 -5.69
N ALA A 206 -7.81 11.49 -5.54
CA ALA A 206 -9.17 11.34 -5.07
C ALA A 206 -9.33 11.93 -3.66
N PRO A 207 -10.15 12.97 -3.48
CA PRO A 207 -10.45 13.51 -2.16
C PRO A 207 -11.13 12.45 -1.28
N ASN A 208 -10.96 12.57 0.04
CA ASN A 208 -11.51 11.65 1.02
C ASN A 208 -12.99 11.92 1.39
N ASP A 209 -13.81 12.28 0.39
CA ASP A 209 -15.26 12.43 0.55
C ASP A 209 -16.02 11.17 0.07
N LEU A 210 -17.24 10.98 0.59
CA LEU A 210 -18.02 9.78 0.31
C LEU A 210 -18.54 9.72 -1.14
N ASN A 211 -18.76 10.85 -1.82
CA ASN A 211 -19.24 10.82 -3.20
C ASN A 211 -18.14 10.31 -4.13
N THR A 212 -16.93 10.83 -3.96
CA THR A 212 -15.75 10.36 -4.69
C THR A 212 -15.44 8.90 -4.35
N PHE A 213 -15.45 8.55 -3.06
CA PHE A 213 -15.24 7.17 -2.62
C PHE A 213 -16.22 6.19 -3.29
N MET A 214 -17.52 6.49 -3.25
CA MET A 214 -18.52 5.63 -3.89
C MET A 214 -18.41 5.61 -5.41
N ALA A 215 -17.96 6.70 -6.05
CA ALA A 215 -17.67 6.69 -7.48
C ALA A 215 -16.51 5.71 -7.82
N MET A 216 -15.46 5.67 -7.00
CA MET A 216 -14.37 4.71 -7.16
C MET A 216 -14.81 3.27 -6.89
N VAL A 217 -15.55 3.02 -5.79
CA VAL A 217 -16.11 1.69 -5.48
C VAL A 217 -16.96 1.16 -6.63
N ASN A 218 -17.85 2.00 -7.19
CA ASN A 218 -18.69 1.64 -8.33
C ASN A 218 -17.90 1.33 -9.62
N ASN A 219 -16.66 1.76 -9.69
CA ASN A 219 -15.78 1.49 -10.83
C ASN A 219 -14.95 0.22 -10.65
N VAL A 220 -14.90 -0.39 -9.46
CA VAL A 220 -14.23 -1.68 -9.27
C VAL A 220 -15.11 -2.81 -9.86
N PRO A 221 -14.59 -3.69 -10.73
CA PRO A 221 -15.31 -4.86 -11.20
C PRO A 221 -15.78 -5.75 -10.03
N SER A 222 -16.98 -6.32 -10.14
CA SER A 222 -17.63 -7.04 -9.03
C SER A 222 -16.92 -8.33 -8.62
N ASP A 223 -16.09 -8.90 -9.50
CA ASP A 223 -15.28 -10.09 -9.24
C ASP A 223 -13.89 -9.74 -8.66
N TRP A 224 -13.50 -8.46 -8.62
CA TRP A 224 -12.23 -8.02 -8.06
C TRP A 224 -12.30 -7.86 -6.54
N ASN A 225 -11.14 -8.02 -5.89
CA ASN A 225 -11.00 -7.73 -4.48
C ASN A 225 -10.50 -6.30 -4.32
N TRP A 226 -10.99 -5.58 -3.31
CA TRP A 226 -10.50 -4.25 -3.03
C TRP A 226 -10.44 -3.90 -1.54
N SER A 227 -9.52 -2.99 -1.23
CA SER A 227 -9.34 -2.34 0.07
C SER A 227 -9.45 -0.82 -0.10
N ALA A 228 -9.64 -0.08 0.98
CA ALA A 228 -9.52 1.37 0.96
C ALA A 228 -8.87 1.89 2.24
N PHE A 229 -8.21 3.05 2.13
CA PHE A 229 -7.72 3.83 3.26
C PHE A 229 -7.89 5.33 2.99
N SER A 230 -7.77 6.12 4.06
CA SER A 230 -7.60 7.57 3.97
C SER A 230 -6.48 8.03 4.88
N LEU A 231 -5.81 9.13 4.51
CA LEU A 231 -4.73 9.71 5.30
C LEU A 231 -5.22 10.38 6.60
N GLY A 232 -4.33 10.36 7.59
CA GLY A 232 -4.41 11.13 8.83
C GLY A 232 -5.65 10.82 9.66
N ARG A 233 -6.36 11.88 10.05
CA ARG A 233 -7.53 11.80 10.95
C ARG A 233 -8.68 10.95 10.38
N ASP A 234 -8.71 10.77 9.06
CA ASP A 234 -9.79 10.08 8.35
C ASP A 234 -9.50 8.58 8.15
N GLN A 235 -8.35 8.07 8.60
CA GLN A 235 -8.02 6.63 8.56
C GLN A 235 -9.11 5.75 9.20
N MET A 236 -9.52 6.07 10.45
CA MET A 236 -10.52 5.26 11.17
C MET A 236 -11.94 5.40 10.63
N PRO A 237 -12.43 6.61 10.26
CA PRO A 237 -13.68 6.73 9.49
C PRO A 237 -13.70 5.87 8.22
N PHE A 238 -12.59 5.79 7.49
CA PHE A 238 -12.50 4.98 6.26
C PHE A 238 -12.45 3.47 6.51
N VAL A 239 -12.02 3.00 7.69
CA VAL A 239 -12.21 1.59 8.08
C VAL A 239 -13.71 1.25 8.03
N ALA A 240 -14.56 2.07 8.68
CA ALA A 240 -16.00 1.84 8.67
C ALA A 240 -16.62 2.02 7.28
N ALA A 241 -16.25 3.08 6.56
CA ALA A 241 -16.78 3.36 5.23
C ALA A 241 -16.46 2.24 4.23
N SER A 242 -15.22 1.74 4.24
CA SER A 242 -14.81 0.64 3.36
C SER A 242 -15.61 -0.63 3.62
N VAL A 243 -15.75 -1.03 4.88
CA VAL A 243 -16.53 -2.23 5.24
C VAL A 243 -18.00 -2.08 4.84
N LEU A 244 -18.61 -0.91 5.08
CA LEU A 244 -20.00 -0.62 4.66
C LEU A 244 -20.19 -0.70 3.15
N ALA A 245 -19.18 -0.28 2.38
CA ALA A 245 -19.19 -0.32 0.93
C ALA A 245 -18.83 -1.69 0.32
N GLY A 246 -18.43 -2.66 1.15
CA GLY A 246 -18.11 -4.03 0.70
C GLY A 246 -16.63 -4.33 0.53
N GLY A 247 -15.74 -3.45 0.99
CA GLY A 247 -14.29 -3.57 0.85
C GLY A 247 -13.60 -4.16 2.06
N ASN A 248 -12.27 -4.22 1.96
CA ASN A 248 -11.33 -4.51 3.04
C ASN A 248 -10.64 -3.20 3.49
N VAL A 249 -9.79 -3.25 4.52
CA VAL A 249 -9.29 -2.03 5.13
C VAL A 249 -7.77 -2.00 5.20
N ARG A 250 -7.21 -0.79 5.13
CA ARG A 250 -5.81 -0.52 5.43
C ARG A 250 -5.67 0.54 6.52
N VAL A 251 -4.77 0.28 7.46
CA VAL A 251 -4.37 1.20 8.54
C VAL A 251 -2.86 1.12 8.74
N GLY A 252 -2.31 2.00 9.57
CA GLY A 252 -0.89 1.98 9.93
C GLY A 252 -0.27 3.37 9.97
N LEU A 253 0.98 3.41 10.44
CA LEU A 253 1.75 4.65 10.64
C LEU A 253 2.19 5.31 9.34
N GLU A 254 2.20 4.57 8.23
CA GLU A 254 2.36 5.13 6.89
C GLU A 254 1.28 6.17 6.59
N ASP A 255 0.04 5.87 6.96
CA ASP A 255 -1.11 6.70 6.59
C ASP A 255 -1.53 7.65 7.72
N ASN A 256 -1.26 7.33 9.00
CA ASN A 256 -1.67 8.13 10.15
C ASN A 256 -0.78 7.90 11.39
N LEU A 257 -0.28 8.98 12.00
CA LEU A 257 0.56 8.91 13.19
C LEU A 257 -0.19 8.91 14.52
N PHE A 258 -1.49 9.17 14.51
CA PHE A 258 -2.24 9.53 15.72
C PHE A 258 -3.34 8.53 16.04
N LEU A 259 -3.37 8.08 17.29
CA LEU A 259 -4.49 7.33 17.83
C LEU A 259 -5.68 8.28 18.07
N LYS A 260 -5.42 9.48 18.58
CA LYS A 260 -6.40 10.57 18.66
C LYS A 260 -5.62 11.88 18.64
N LYS A 261 -6.31 13.02 18.56
CA LYS A 261 -5.65 14.33 18.56
C LYS A 261 -4.63 14.43 19.70
N GLY A 262 -3.36 14.60 19.36
CA GLY A 262 -2.25 14.75 20.29
C GLY A 262 -1.71 13.47 20.93
N VAL A 263 -2.23 12.29 20.58
CA VAL A 263 -1.74 11.00 21.09
C VAL A 263 -1.22 10.17 19.93
N LEU A 264 0.09 9.97 19.89
CA LEU A 264 0.75 9.15 18.88
C LEU A 264 0.36 7.68 19.02
N ALA A 265 0.32 6.97 17.90
CA ALA A 265 -0.01 5.55 17.85
C ALA A 265 1.23 4.67 17.60
N SER A 266 1.10 3.38 17.90
CA SER A 266 1.86 2.31 17.24
C SER A 266 1.02 1.66 16.12
N ASN A 267 1.65 0.89 15.23
CA ASN A 267 0.93 0.12 14.22
C ASN A 267 -0.08 -0.86 14.86
N ALA A 268 0.32 -1.60 15.89
CA ALA A 268 -0.56 -2.50 16.62
C ALA A 268 -1.81 -1.80 17.17
N GLN A 269 -1.67 -0.61 17.76
CA GLN A 269 -2.81 0.16 18.28
C GLN A 269 -3.80 0.60 17.19
N LEU A 270 -3.30 0.91 15.99
CA LEU A 270 -4.15 1.25 14.85
C LEU A 270 -4.89 0.02 14.33
N VAL A 271 -4.22 -1.13 14.27
CA VAL A 271 -4.84 -2.42 13.91
C VAL A 271 -5.90 -2.81 14.94
N GLU A 272 -5.59 -2.81 16.23
CA GLU A 272 -6.54 -3.10 17.33
C GLU A 272 -7.79 -2.22 17.24
N ARG A 273 -7.61 -0.94 16.90
CA ARG A 273 -8.73 -0.04 16.72
C ARG A 273 -9.58 -0.40 15.50
N ALA A 274 -8.95 -0.75 14.38
CA ALA A 274 -9.66 -1.20 13.19
C ALA A 274 -10.45 -2.48 13.47
N VAL A 275 -9.82 -3.47 14.13
CA VAL A 275 -10.47 -4.70 14.62
C VAL A 275 -11.70 -4.36 15.45
N GLY A 276 -11.57 -3.47 16.44
CA GLY A 276 -12.68 -3.07 17.30
C GLY A 276 -13.83 -2.36 16.57
N ILE A 277 -13.55 -1.62 15.50
CA ILE A 277 -14.59 -1.01 14.65
C ILE A 277 -15.32 -2.09 13.85
N ILE A 278 -14.57 -2.98 13.20
CA ILE A 278 -15.10 -4.05 12.33
C ILE A 278 -15.99 -5.02 13.14
N ASP A 279 -15.50 -5.46 14.29
CA ASP A 279 -16.22 -6.34 15.21
C ASP A 279 -17.55 -5.72 15.68
N ARG A 280 -17.53 -4.45 16.08
CA ARG A 280 -18.75 -3.72 16.51
C ARG A 280 -19.75 -3.48 15.39
N MET A 281 -19.33 -3.56 14.13
CA MET A 281 -20.23 -3.54 12.97
C MET A 281 -20.82 -4.92 12.65
N GLY A 282 -20.37 -5.98 13.34
CA GLY A 282 -20.82 -7.36 13.13
C GLY A 282 -20.19 -8.02 11.89
N ALA A 283 -18.94 -7.69 11.58
CA ALA A 283 -18.11 -8.40 10.60
C ALA A 283 -16.99 -9.17 11.29
N ASN A 284 -16.50 -10.21 10.63
CA ASN A 284 -15.39 -11.03 11.08
C ASN A 284 -14.08 -10.52 10.49
N ILE A 285 -13.02 -10.52 11.30
CA ILE A 285 -11.65 -10.31 10.82
C ILE A 285 -11.09 -11.67 10.38
N ILE A 286 -10.64 -11.78 9.13
CA ILE A 286 -10.02 -12.99 8.60
C ILE A 286 -8.48 -12.90 8.65
N GLY A 287 -7.84 -14.01 9.02
CA GLY A 287 -6.39 -14.11 9.11
C GLY A 287 -5.67 -14.40 7.78
N PRO A 288 -4.33 -14.49 7.79
CA PRO A 288 -3.49 -14.59 6.59
C PRO A 288 -3.82 -15.80 5.71
N ASP A 289 -4.10 -16.98 6.28
CA ASP A 289 -4.45 -18.17 5.49
C ASP A 289 -5.75 -18.01 4.70
N ALA A 290 -6.76 -17.40 5.32
CA ALA A 290 -8.02 -17.09 4.65
C ALA A 290 -7.82 -16.05 3.55
N VAL A 291 -6.95 -15.05 3.78
CA VAL A 291 -6.57 -14.07 2.76
C VAL A 291 -5.85 -14.73 1.59
N ARG A 292 -4.87 -15.60 1.84
CA ARG A 292 -4.18 -16.33 0.76
C ARG A 292 -5.13 -17.15 -0.08
N LYS A 293 -6.07 -17.86 0.56
CA LYS A 293 -7.11 -18.62 -0.16
C LYS A 293 -8.02 -17.70 -0.98
N LYS A 294 -8.46 -16.58 -0.40
CA LYS A 294 -9.35 -15.60 -1.05
C LYS A 294 -8.70 -14.93 -2.26
N LEU A 295 -7.41 -14.60 -2.15
CA LEU A 295 -6.65 -13.86 -3.16
C LEU A 295 -5.81 -14.75 -4.09
N GLY A 296 -5.78 -16.07 -3.87
CA GLY A 296 -4.99 -17.01 -4.68
C GLY A 296 -3.48 -16.82 -4.52
N LEU A 297 -3.00 -16.53 -3.32
CA LEU A 297 -1.61 -16.22 -3.04
C LEU A 297 -0.80 -17.47 -2.67
N THR A 298 0.49 -17.45 -3.00
CA THR A 298 1.45 -18.49 -2.63
C THR A 298 2.57 -17.86 -1.80
N LYS A 299 2.72 -18.31 -0.55
CA LYS A 299 3.87 -17.97 0.30
C LYS A 299 5.12 -18.64 -0.25
N ARG A 300 6.21 -17.90 -0.35
CA ARG A 300 7.51 -18.35 -0.87
C ARG A 300 8.64 -17.85 0.01
N GLU A 301 9.72 -18.59 -0.01
CA GLU A 301 11.00 -18.16 0.54
C GLU A 301 11.70 -17.19 -0.44
N PRO A 302 12.47 -16.22 0.06
CA PRO A 302 13.36 -15.40 -0.76
C PRO A 302 14.36 -16.25 -1.56
N LYS A 303 14.90 -15.68 -2.65
CA LYS A 303 15.87 -16.37 -3.55
C LYS A 303 17.28 -16.51 -2.97
#